data_AF-A0A7X3FMT7-F1
#
_entry.id   AF-A0A7X3FMT7-F1
#
_cell.length_a   1.000
_cell.length_b   1.000
_cell.length_c   1.000
_cell.angle_alpha   90.00
_cell.angle_beta   90.00
_cell.angle_gamma   90.00
#
_symmetry.space_group_name_H-M   'P 1'
#
loop_
_entity.id
_entity.type
_entity.pdbx_description
1 polymer ?
#
loop_
_entity_poly.entity_id
_entity_poly.type
_entity_poly.pdbx_seq_one_letter_code
_entity_poly.pdbx_strand_id
1 'polypeptide(L)'
;MIILLAISFLLVLICVVILRRTSFRPLPWFVKMSAVRRFRGPFAYGGFVFLLNMIIFITLAGLFVASITVSFAGAFILFLLIGISLSMFVWIQASISRGGKTKDKWITGVIGSIFYFAVMIYLFLQIFQVPADTPEGQIQIVGLMLGFVITLTAGVTCILTIRFAREKGSV
;
A
#
# COMPACT_ATOMS: atom_id res chain seq x y z
N MET A 1 14.95 13.03 -9.20
CA MET A 1 14.81 12.13 -8.03
C MET A 1 14.51 12.85 -6.72
N ILE A 2 15.30 13.86 -6.33
CA ILE A 2 15.10 14.60 -5.05
C ILE A 2 13.69 15.19 -4.93
N ILE A 3 13.19 15.85 -5.99
CA ILE A 3 11.83 16.42 -6.01
C ILE A 3 10.76 15.34 -5.79
N LEU A 4 10.89 14.18 -6.44
CA LEU A 4 9.96 13.06 -6.29
C LEU A 4 9.94 12.52 -4.86
N LEU A 5 11.13 12.35 -4.25
CA LEU A 5 11.24 11.93 -2.85
C LEU A 5 10.63 12.96 -1.90
N ALA A 6 10.81 14.26 -2.16
CA ALA A 6 10.19 15.33 -1.38
C ALA A 6 8.66 15.32 -1.49
N ILE A 7 8.12 15.13 -2.70
CA ILE A 7 6.66 14.98 -2.93
C ILE A 7 6.13 13.76 -2.19
N SER A 8 6.80 12.61 -2.33
CA SER A 8 6.45 11.39 -1.61
C SER A 8 6.44 11.57 -0.10
N PHE A 9 7.47 12.22 0.45
CA PHE A 9 7.52 12.54 1.87
C PHE A 9 6.34 13.43 2.30
N LEU A 10 6.03 14.46 1.53
CA LEU A 10 4.90 15.34 1.80
C LEU A 10 3.56 14.60 1.75
N LEU A 11 3.37 13.69 0.78
CA LEU A 11 2.17 12.84 0.69
C LEU A 11 2.03 11.91 1.91
N VAL A 12 3.14 11.31 2.36
CA VAL A 12 3.18 10.49 3.58
C VAL A 12 2.79 11.34 4.80
N LEU A 13 3.34 12.55 4.93
CA LEU A 13 2.99 13.46 6.02
C LEU A 13 1.51 13.83 6.01
N ILE A 14 0.96 14.19 4.85
CA ILE A 14 -0.47 14.48 4.69
C ILE A 14 -1.31 13.28 5.12
N CYS A 15 -0.97 12.08 4.65
CA CYS A 15 -1.66 10.86 5.08
C CYS A 15 -1.61 10.68 6.59
N VAL A 16 -0.45 10.83 7.22
CA VAL A 16 -0.30 10.73 8.69
C VAL A 16 -1.18 11.76 9.41
N VAL A 17 -1.22 13.00 8.93
CA VAL A 17 -2.06 14.06 9.52
C VAL A 17 -3.54 13.69 9.41
N ILE A 18 -4.00 13.26 8.23
CA ILE A 18 -5.38 12.82 8.01
C ILE A 18 -5.73 11.66 8.95
N LEU A 19 -4.89 10.62 8.97
CA LEU A 19 -5.12 9.42 9.78
C LEU A 19 -5.17 9.72 11.29
N ARG A 20 -4.38 10.71 11.75
CA ARG A 20 -4.39 11.13 13.16
C ARG A 20 -5.61 11.98 13.52
N ARG A 21 -6.14 12.77 12.58
CA ARG A 21 -7.28 13.67 12.81
C ARG A 21 -8.63 13.02 12.57
N THR A 22 -8.68 12.01 11.71
CA THR A 22 -9.92 11.31 11.37
C THR A 22 -10.07 10.05 12.22
N SER A 23 -11.27 9.84 12.75
CA SER A 23 -11.62 8.59 13.44
C SER A 23 -12.56 7.76 12.57
N PHE A 24 -12.28 6.46 12.48
CA PHE A 24 -13.00 5.55 11.59
C PHE A 24 -13.89 4.60 12.39
N ARG A 25 -15.00 4.18 11.79
CA ARG A 25 -15.87 3.13 12.36
C ARG A 25 -15.42 1.77 11.84
N PRO A 26 -15.25 0.77 12.73
CA PRO A 26 -14.86 -0.56 12.31
C PRO A 26 -16.03 -1.27 11.62
N LEU A 27 -15.73 -2.00 10.55
CA LEU A 27 -16.72 -2.88 9.92
C LEU A 27 -16.93 -4.15 10.76
N PRO A 28 -18.18 -4.62 10.93
CA PRO A 28 -18.47 -5.81 11.74
C PRO A 28 -17.72 -7.07 11.28
N TRP A 29 -17.55 -7.25 9.97
CA TRP A 29 -16.76 -8.35 9.42
C TRP A 29 -15.31 -8.30 9.92
N PHE A 30 -14.64 -7.15 9.82
CA PHE A 30 -13.23 -7.01 10.18
C PHE A 30 -12.99 -7.27 11.67
N VAL A 31 -13.90 -6.83 12.53
CA VAL A 31 -13.89 -7.12 13.97
C VAL A 31 -14.08 -8.60 14.25
N LYS A 32 -15.03 -9.26 13.56
CA LYS A 32 -15.24 -10.71 13.71
C LYS A 32 -13.99 -11.49 13.28
N MET A 33 -13.35 -11.09 12.17
CA MET A 33 -12.13 -11.73 11.69
C MET A 33 -10.95 -11.51 12.64
N SER A 34 -10.74 -10.31 13.16
CA SER A 34 -9.65 -10.02 14.10
C SER A 34 -9.79 -10.81 15.41
N ALA A 35 -11.03 -11.14 15.81
CA ALA A 35 -11.33 -11.92 17.01
C ALA A 35 -11.01 -13.43 16.88
N VAL A 36 -10.90 -13.98 15.66
CA VAL A 36 -10.62 -15.39 15.42
C VAL A 36 -9.23 -15.77 15.97
N ARG A 37 -9.13 -16.88 16.72
CA ARG A 37 -7.89 -17.33 17.38
C ARG A 37 -6.69 -17.40 16.43
N ARG A 38 -6.89 -17.85 15.18
CA ARG A 38 -5.85 -17.94 14.15
C ARG A 38 -5.28 -16.58 13.73
N PHE A 39 -6.06 -15.50 13.88
CA PHE A 39 -5.69 -14.15 13.52
C PHE A 39 -5.26 -13.28 14.71
N ARG A 40 -5.19 -13.83 15.93
CA ARG A 40 -4.70 -13.08 17.11
C ARG A 40 -3.21 -12.73 17.04
N GLY A 41 -2.39 -13.50 16.32
CA GLY A 41 -0.95 -13.21 16.18
C GLY A 41 -0.65 -12.09 15.18
N PRO A 42 0.36 -11.23 15.40
CA PRO A 42 0.66 -10.10 14.50
C PRO A 42 1.14 -10.59 13.13
N PHE A 43 1.83 -11.73 13.09
CA PHE A 43 2.28 -12.36 11.85
C PHE A 43 1.11 -12.84 10.99
N ALA A 44 0.19 -13.62 11.57
CA ALA A 44 -0.96 -14.16 10.86
C ALA A 44 -1.88 -13.06 10.32
N TYR A 45 -2.05 -11.98 11.08
CA TYR A 45 -2.89 -10.86 10.64
C TYR A 45 -2.20 -9.95 9.63
N GLY A 46 -0.89 -9.72 9.76
CA GLY A 46 -0.10 -9.06 8.72
C GLY A 46 -0.18 -9.83 7.40
N GLY A 47 -0.05 -11.17 7.45
CA GLY A 47 -0.23 -12.05 6.30
C GLY A 47 -1.64 -11.99 5.69
N PHE A 48 -2.67 -11.87 6.51
CA PHE A 48 -4.04 -11.67 6.03
C PHE A 48 -4.20 -10.33 5.29
N VAL A 49 -3.69 -9.23 5.85
CA VAL A 49 -3.71 -7.90 5.21
C VAL A 49 -2.93 -7.92 3.89
N PHE A 50 -1.78 -8.58 3.88
CA PHE A 50 -1.00 -8.83 2.66
C PHE A 50 -1.83 -9.57 1.61
N LEU A 51 -2.48 -10.68 1.96
CA LEU A 51 -3.26 -11.47 1.01
C LEU A 51 -4.43 -10.66 0.42
N LEU A 52 -5.15 -9.90 1.24
CA LEU A 52 -6.22 -9.02 0.74
C LEU A 52 -5.69 -7.97 -0.24
N ASN A 53 -4.57 -7.33 0.07
CA ASN A 53 -3.95 -6.36 -0.83
C ASN A 53 -3.48 -7.03 -2.13
N MET A 54 -2.89 -8.21 -2.04
CA MET A 54 -2.45 -8.98 -3.20
C MET A 54 -3.64 -9.30 -4.12
N ILE A 55 -4.77 -9.75 -3.56
CA ILE A 55 -6.01 -10.00 -4.31
C ILE A 55 -6.50 -8.73 -4.99
N ILE A 56 -6.54 -7.59 -4.28
CA ILE A 56 -6.96 -6.30 -4.83
C ILE A 56 -6.09 -5.92 -6.04
N PHE A 57 -4.76 -5.92 -5.87
CA PHE A 57 -3.85 -5.49 -6.94
C PHE A 57 -3.80 -6.47 -8.11
N ILE A 58 -3.85 -7.79 -7.88
CA ILE A 58 -3.94 -8.78 -8.97
C ILE A 58 -5.24 -8.60 -9.74
N THR A 59 -6.36 -8.43 -9.05
CA THR A 59 -7.66 -8.25 -9.70
C THR A 59 -7.68 -6.98 -10.54
N LEU A 60 -7.21 -5.86 -9.98
CA LEU A 60 -7.15 -4.59 -10.71
C LEU A 60 -6.15 -4.60 -11.86
N ALA A 61 -5.02 -5.28 -11.72
CA ALA A 61 -4.08 -5.50 -12.82
C ALA A 61 -4.73 -6.32 -13.96
N GLY A 62 -5.46 -7.39 -13.63
CA GLY A 62 -6.21 -8.18 -14.60
C GLY A 62 -7.28 -7.36 -15.32
N LEU A 63 -8.05 -6.55 -14.58
CA LEU A 63 -9.05 -5.64 -15.15
C LEU A 63 -8.40 -4.56 -16.03
N PHE A 64 -7.25 -4.02 -15.63
CA PHE A 64 -6.49 -3.07 -16.42
C PHE A 64 -6.04 -3.68 -17.75
N VAL A 65 -5.46 -4.88 -17.72
CA VAL A 65 -5.05 -5.62 -18.93
C VAL A 65 -6.24 -5.96 -19.82
N ALA A 66 -7.44 -6.21 -19.26
CA ALA A 66 -8.64 -6.40 -20.08
C ALA A 66 -9.17 -5.10 -20.70
N SER A 67 -8.85 -3.94 -20.13
CA SER A 67 -9.40 -2.63 -20.50
C SER A 67 -8.44 -1.73 -21.29
N ILE A 68 -7.18 -2.15 -21.46
CA ILE A 68 -6.12 -1.43 -22.18
C ILE A 68 -6.53 -1.03 -23.61
N THR A 69 -7.33 -1.85 -24.28
CA THR A 69 -7.76 -1.63 -25.67
C THR A 69 -8.76 -0.48 -25.82
N VAL A 70 -9.42 -0.06 -24.73
CA VAL A 70 -10.41 1.03 -24.76
C VAL A 70 -9.73 2.39 -24.54
N SER A 71 -8.93 2.52 -23.49
CA SER A 71 -8.14 3.72 -23.20
C SER A 71 -7.11 3.42 -22.14
N PHE A 72 -5.84 3.36 -22.55
CA PHE A 72 -4.73 3.06 -21.64
C PHE A 72 -4.66 4.04 -20.46
N ALA A 73 -4.60 5.35 -20.76
CA ALA A 73 -4.41 6.37 -19.72
C ALA A 73 -5.61 6.47 -18.77
N GLY A 74 -6.84 6.42 -19.31
CA GLY A 74 -8.06 6.48 -18.51
C GLY A 74 -8.23 5.27 -17.62
N ALA A 75 -8.06 4.06 -18.17
CA ALA A 75 -8.13 2.82 -17.41
C ALA A 75 -7.04 2.76 -16.33
N PHE A 76 -5.80 3.17 -16.66
CA PHE A 76 -4.69 3.16 -15.71
C PHE A 76 -4.99 4.04 -14.49
N ILE A 77 -5.37 5.30 -14.71
CA ILE A 77 -5.67 6.24 -13.63
C ILE A 77 -6.85 5.74 -12.79
N LEU A 78 -7.93 5.26 -13.44
CA LEU A 78 -9.13 4.80 -12.75
C LEU A 78 -8.83 3.60 -11.83
N PHE A 79 -8.20 2.55 -12.36
CA PHE A 79 -7.90 1.36 -11.57
C PHE A 79 -6.85 1.62 -10.49
N LEU A 80 -5.89 2.51 -10.76
CA LEU A 80 -4.90 2.93 -9.76
C LEU A 80 -5.56 3.65 -8.57
N LEU A 81 -6.48 4.58 -8.84
CA LEU A 81 -7.22 5.28 -7.78
C LEU A 81 -8.10 4.34 -6.97
N ILE A 82 -8.81 3.42 -7.64
CA ILE A 82 -9.63 2.40 -6.97
C ILE A 82 -8.74 1.51 -6.10
N GLY A 83 -7.60 1.06 -6.62
CA GLY A 83 -6.67 0.20 -5.89
C GLY A 83 -6.09 0.85 -4.66
N ILE A 84 -5.63 2.10 -4.77
CA ILE A 84 -5.13 2.87 -3.63
C ILE A 84 -6.23 3.05 -2.58
N SER A 85 -7.45 3.39 -3.00
CA SER A 85 -8.58 3.62 -2.09
C SER A 85 -8.98 2.35 -1.33
N LEU A 86 -9.13 1.23 -2.04
CA LEU A 86 -9.47 -0.07 -1.45
C LEU A 86 -8.35 -0.57 -0.54
N SER A 87 -7.09 -0.45 -0.98
CA SER A 87 -5.93 -0.79 -0.17
C SER A 87 -5.95 0.00 1.14
N MET A 88 -5.99 1.33 1.07
CA MET A 88 -6.04 2.19 2.25
C MET A 88 -7.20 1.85 3.17
N PHE A 89 -8.38 1.56 2.60
CA PHE A 89 -9.53 1.12 3.37
C PHE A 89 -9.25 -0.18 4.16
N VAL A 90 -8.68 -1.20 3.51
CA VAL A 90 -8.29 -2.45 4.18
C VAL A 90 -7.28 -2.19 5.29
N TRP A 91 -6.26 -1.36 5.04
CA TRP A 91 -5.24 -1.00 6.02
C TRP A 91 -5.82 -0.25 7.23
N ILE A 92 -6.74 0.68 7.01
CA ILE A 92 -7.46 1.39 8.08
C ILE A 92 -8.30 0.41 8.89
N GLN A 93 -9.12 -0.41 8.24
CA GLN A 93 -9.99 -1.39 8.90
C GLN A 93 -9.18 -2.40 9.71
N ALA A 94 -8.04 -2.84 9.17
CA ALA A 94 -7.12 -3.73 9.86
C ALA A 94 -6.53 -3.09 11.13
N SER A 95 -6.16 -1.81 11.04
CA SER A 95 -5.61 -1.03 12.15
C SER A 95 -6.58 -0.87 13.32
N ILE A 96 -7.82 -0.48 13.00
CA ILE A 96 -8.85 -0.17 14.01
C ILE A 96 -9.48 -1.42 14.60
N SER A 97 -9.66 -2.50 13.83
CA SER A 97 -10.35 -3.71 14.32
C SER A 97 -9.49 -4.64 15.17
N ARG A 98 -8.15 -4.57 15.06
CA ARG A 98 -7.24 -5.45 15.82
C ARG A 98 -6.88 -4.88 17.19
N GLY A 99 -6.93 -3.55 17.37
CA GLY A 99 -6.42 -2.90 18.57
C GLY A 99 -4.96 -3.32 18.87
N GLY A 100 -4.60 -3.37 20.15
CA GLY A 100 -3.35 -3.99 20.61
C GLY A 100 -2.14 -3.05 20.77
N LYS A 101 -1.04 -3.63 21.26
CA LYS A 101 0.19 -2.91 21.61
C LYS A 101 0.86 -2.32 20.38
N THR A 102 1.53 -1.18 20.55
CA THR A 102 2.30 -0.50 19.49
C THR A 102 3.26 -1.43 18.75
N LYS A 103 3.93 -2.34 19.46
CA LYS A 103 4.87 -3.31 18.86
C LYS A 103 4.18 -4.26 17.88
N ASP A 104 3.02 -4.79 18.25
CA ASP A 104 2.27 -5.74 17.41
C ASP A 104 1.73 -5.06 16.15
N LYS A 105 1.35 -3.78 16.27
CA LYS A 105 0.96 -2.92 15.15
C LYS A 105 2.11 -2.75 14.14
N TRP A 106 3.34 -2.49 14.61
CA TRP A 106 4.51 -2.41 13.73
C TRP A 106 4.80 -3.73 13.01
N ILE A 107 4.79 -4.85 13.73
CA ILE A 107 5.05 -6.17 13.13
C ILE A 107 3.99 -6.48 12.06
N THR A 108 2.71 -6.25 12.38
CA THR A 108 1.60 -6.41 11.43
C THR A 108 1.81 -5.55 10.19
N GLY A 109 2.19 -4.28 10.37
CA GLY A 109 2.43 -3.35 9.29
C GLY A 109 3.57 -3.78 8.37
N VAL A 110 4.72 -4.12 8.95
CA VAL A 110 5.91 -4.55 8.19
C VAL A 110 5.63 -5.81 7.39
N ILE A 111 4.99 -6.81 8.00
CA ILE A 111 4.64 -8.06 7.32
C ILE A 111 3.62 -7.82 6.20
N GLY A 112 2.58 -7.02 6.48
CA GLY A 112 1.59 -6.65 5.47
C GLY A 112 2.19 -5.90 4.28
N SER A 113 3.27 -5.15 4.51
CA SER A 113 3.93 -4.32 3.50
C SER A 113 5.08 -5.00 2.77
N ILE A 114 5.39 -6.26 3.08
CA ILE A 114 6.53 -6.97 2.46
C ILE A 114 6.41 -7.05 0.93
N PHE A 115 5.17 -7.09 0.40
CA PHE A 115 4.90 -7.02 -1.03
C PHE A 115 5.54 -5.78 -1.67
N TYR A 116 5.33 -4.61 -1.06
CA TYR A 116 5.83 -3.36 -1.59
C TYR A 116 7.36 -3.35 -1.60
N PHE A 117 8.00 -3.85 -0.54
CA PHE A 117 9.47 -3.92 -0.52
C PHE A 117 10.03 -4.93 -1.52
N ALA A 118 9.37 -6.07 -1.72
CA ALA A 118 9.75 -7.04 -2.74
C ALA A 118 9.66 -6.44 -4.15
N VAL A 119 8.55 -5.76 -4.47
CA VAL A 119 8.37 -5.04 -5.75
C VAL A 119 9.40 -3.91 -5.89
N MET A 120 9.67 -3.16 -4.83
CA MET A 120 10.67 -2.10 -4.82
C MET A 120 12.07 -2.65 -5.15
N ILE A 121 12.48 -3.76 -4.53
CA ILE A 121 13.75 -4.44 -4.82
C ILE A 121 13.78 -4.93 -6.27
N TYR A 122 12.69 -5.54 -6.74
CA TYR A 122 12.58 -5.97 -8.14
C TYR A 122 12.78 -4.80 -9.11
N LEU A 123 12.06 -3.69 -8.92
CA LEU A 123 12.19 -2.49 -9.76
C LEU A 123 13.61 -1.91 -9.70
N PHE A 124 14.23 -1.90 -8.52
CA PHE A 124 15.61 -1.46 -8.35
C PHE A 124 16.60 -2.32 -9.15
N LEU A 125 16.46 -3.65 -9.10
CA LEU A 125 17.30 -4.56 -9.88
C LEU A 125 17.09 -4.40 -11.39
N GLN A 126 15.86 -4.14 -11.83
CA GLN A 126 15.54 -3.89 -13.25
C GLN A 126 16.26 -2.66 -13.81
N ILE A 127 16.51 -1.62 -13.00
CA ILE A 127 17.22 -0.41 -13.47
C ILE A 127 18.60 -0.75 -14.04
N PHE A 128 19.31 -1.72 -13.45
CA PHE A 128 20.65 -2.11 -13.90
C PHE A 128 20.65 -2.97 -15.17
N GLN A 129 19.49 -3.44 -15.62
CA GLN A 129 19.36 -4.27 -16.81
C GLN A 129 19.01 -3.45 -18.05
N VAL A 130 18.64 -2.17 -17.89
CA VAL A 130 18.24 -1.30 -18.99
C VAL A 130 19.46 -0.58 -19.57
N PRO A 131 19.71 -0.65 -20.89
CA PRO A 131 20.79 0.10 -21.53
C PRO A 131 20.52 1.61 -21.44
N ALA A 132 21.38 2.36 -20.76
CA ALA A 132 21.19 3.80 -20.50
C ALA A 132 21.65 4.71 -21.66
N ASP A 133 22.30 4.13 -22.66
CA ASP A 133 22.87 4.78 -23.84
C ASP A 133 21.83 5.08 -24.93
N THR A 134 20.62 4.53 -24.83
CA THR A 134 19.52 4.81 -25.77
C THR A 134 18.46 5.75 -25.16
N PRO A 135 17.82 6.61 -25.97
CA PRO A 135 16.69 7.43 -25.51
C PRO A 135 15.56 6.61 -24.89
N GLU A 136 15.24 5.45 -25.46
CA GLU A 136 14.21 4.54 -24.97
C GLU A 136 14.58 3.96 -23.60
N GLY A 137 15.84 3.57 -23.42
CA GLY A 137 16.34 3.06 -22.15
C GLY A 137 16.33 4.13 -21.05
N GLN A 138 16.65 5.38 -21.38
CA GLN A 138 16.53 6.50 -20.44
C GLN A 138 15.09 6.71 -19.98
N ILE A 139 14.11 6.65 -20.89
CA ILE A 139 12.68 6.75 -20.56
C ILE A 139 12.26 5.60 -19.64
N GLN A 140 12.69 4.38 -19.94
CA GLN A 140 12.38 3.20 -19.14
C GLN A 140 12.98 3.28 -17.73
N ILE A 141 14.23 3.73 -17.59
CA ILE A 141 14.88 3.96 -16.29
C ILE A 141 14.09 4.98 -15.47
N VAL A 142 13.64 6.09 -16.07
CA VAL A 142 12.80 7.08 -15.40
C VAL A 142 11.49 6.46 -14.92
N GLY A 143 10.84 5.63 -15.75
CA GLY A 143 9.65 4.87 -15.37
C GLY A 143 9.88 3.93 -14.20
N LEU A 144 10.99 3.18 -14.19
CA LEU A 144 11.37 2.29 -13.10
C LEU A 144 11.68 3.06 -11.80
N MET A 145 12.37 4.19 -11.89
CA MET A 145 12.62 5.07 -10.75
C MET A 145 11.33 5.66 -10.15
N LEU A 146 10.38 6.05 -11.01
CA LEU A 146 9.06 6.50 -10.56
C LEU A 146 8.32 5.37 -9.84
N GLY A 147 8.31 4.16 -10.42
CA GLY A 147 7.75 2.96 -9.80
C GLY A 147 8.36 2.70 -8.42
N PHE A 148 9.69 2.73 -8.31
CA PHE A 148 10.41 2.55 -7.05
C PHE A 148 9.93 3.52 -5.97
N VAL A 149 9.85 4.81 -6.29
CA VAL A 149 9.41 5.86 -5.35
C VAL A 149 7.95 5.64 -4.94
N ILE A 150 7.08 5.34 -5.89
CA ILE A 150 5.64 5.08 -5.63
C ILE A 150 5.48 3.87 -4.70
N THR A 151 6.16 2.76 -5.00
CA THR A 151 6.07 1.54 -4.20
C THR A 151 6.62 1.74 -2.79
N LEU A 152 7.74 2.45 -2.62
CA LEU A 152 8.28 2.81 -1.31
C LEU A 152 7.27 3.67 -0.53
N THR A 153 6.70 4.69 -1.18
CA THR A 153 5.69 5.59 -0.59
C THR A 153 4.48 4.80 -0.12
N ALA A 154 3.98 3.88 -0.94
CA ALA A 154 2.85 3.00 -0.59
C ALA A 154 3.19 2.09 0.60
N GLY A 155 4.37 1.45 0.60
CA GLY A 155 4.84 0.61 1.69
C GLY A 155 4.89 1.35 3.02
N VAL A 156 5.54 2.51 3.05
CA VAL A 156 5.62 3.36 4.25
C VAL A 156 4.23 3.83 4.70
N THR A 157 3.40 4.32 3.78
CA THR A 157 2.05 4.81 4.11
C THR A 157 1.19 3.72 4.75
N CYS A 158 1.24 2.50 4.22
CA CYS A 158 0.52 1.35 4.76
C CYS A 158 0.97 1.01 6.20
N ILE A 159 2.28 0.96 6.45
CA ILE A 159 2.82 0.72 7.79
C ILE A 159 2.35 1.79 8.77
N LEU A 160 2.43 3.06 8.38
CA LEU A 160 1.99 4.18 9.22
C LEU A 160 0.48 4.18 9.43
N THR A 161 -0.31 3.64 8.50
CA THR A 161 -1.76 3.49 8.63
C THR A 161 -2.14 2.52 9.75
N ILE A 162 -1.44 1.37 9.87
CA ILE A 162 -1.62 0.45 11.02
C ILE A 162 -1.29 1.13 12.34
N ARG A 163 -0.34 2.06 12.33
CA ARG A 163 0.07 2.75 13.55
C ARG A 163 -0.91 3.85 13.97
N PHE A 164 -1.31 4.70 13.03
CA PHE A 164 -1.95 5.98 13.35
C PHE A 164 -3.45 6.03 13.14
N ALA A 165 -4.05 5.09 12.38
CA ALA A 165 -5.50 5.07 12.27
C ALA A 165 -6.15 4.83 13.64
N ARG A 166 -7.14 5.66 13.98
CA ARG A 166 -7.84 5.63 15.26
C ARG A 166 -9.27 5.14 15.09
N GLU A 167 -9.71 4.32 16.04
CA GLU A 167 -11.11 3.91 16.14
C GLU A 167 -11.95 5.07 16.71
N LYS A 168 -13.13 5.30 16.14
CA LYS A 168 -14.07 6.28 16.67
C LYS A 168 -14.59 5.84 18.04
N GLY A 169 -14.17 6.55 19.09
CA GLY A 169 -14.52 6.26 20.49
C GLY A 169 -13.33 5.81 21.36
N SER A 170 -12.14 5.62 20.78
CA SER A 170 -10.92 5.42 21.58
C SER A 170 -10.43 6.78 22.10
N VAL A 171 -10.59 7.04 23.41
CA VAL A 171 -9.99 8.20 24.10
C VAL A 171 -8.47 8.07 24.05
#